data_AF-A0A955S8H4-F1
#
_entry.id   AF-A0A955S8H4-F1
#
_cell.length_a   1.000
_cell.length_b   1.000
_cell.length_c   1.000
_cell.angle_alpha   90.00
_cell.angle_beta   90.00
_cell.angle_gamma   90.00
#
_symmetry.space_group_name_H-M   'P 1'
#
loop_
_entity.id
_entity.type
_entity.pdbx_description
1 polymer ?
#
loop_
_entity_poly.entity_id
_entity_poly.type
_entity_poly.pdbx_seq_one_letter_code
_entity_poly.pdbx_strand_id
1 'polypeptide(L)'
;MNLYRLPKKKTGLLMLLTFMALIAGLTAGLLLATQYTAYKLGYHQALGSPVIGRIYNPFYFLKWHFTFGQISKYSHIFRNGFIILLSTITAVTGAVWITVVVLRFREKETDVHGSAHWATEQ
;
A
#
# COMPACT_ATOMS: atom_id res chain seq x y z
N MET A 1 -26.38 25.93 -30.08
CA MET A 1 -26.78 26.13 -28.67
C MET A 1 -26.25 24.94 -27.88
N ASN A 2 -25.07 25.10 -27.31
CA ASN A 2 -24.31 24.02 -26.70
C ASN A 2 -23.56 24.70 -25.58
N LEU A 3 -23.77 24.32 -24.31
CA LEU A 3 -22.88 24.62 -23.16
C LEU A 3 -23.51 24.10 -21.86
N TYR A 4 -23.39 22.80 -21.61
CA TYR A 4 -23.30 22.28 -20.25
C TYR A 4 -22.11 21.31 -20.18
N ARG A 5 -20.93 21.84 -19.81
CA ARG A 5 -19.74 21.02 -19.53
C ARG A 5 -19.76 20.63 -18.06
N LEU A 6 -20.24 19.42 -17.78
CA LEU A 6 -20.10 18.81 -16.45
C LEU A 6 -18.61 18.72 -16.08
N PRO A 7 -18.19 19.17 -14.88
CA PRO A 7 -16.84 18.95 -14.40
C PRO A 7 -16.58 17.45 -14.27
N LYS A 8 -15.56 16.95 -14.98
CA LYS A 8 -15.26 15.51 -15.07
C LYS A 8 -14.83 14.93 -13.72
N LYS A 9 -15.33 13.71 -13.48
CA LYS A 9 -15.16 12.78 -12.35
C LYS A 9 -13.69 12.51 -11.94
N LYS A 10 -13.05 13.42 -11.18
CA LYS A 10 -11.69 13.22 -10.63
C LYS A 10 -11.62 12.23 -9.46
N THR A 11 -12.73 12.04 -8.74
CA THR A 11 -12.83 11.18 -7.55
C THR A 11 -12.61 9.70 -7.87
N GLY A 12 -13.06 9.23 -9.03
CA GLY A 12 -12.92 7.83 -9.43
C GLY A 12 -11.47 7.42 -9.74
N LEU A 13 -10.72 8.30 -10.41
CA LEU A 13 -9.30 8.07 -10.68
C LEU A 13 -8.48 8.06 -9.38
N LEU A 14 -8.74 9.00 -8.48
CA LEU A 14 -8.07 9.05 -7.17
C LEU A 14 -8.31 7.76 -6.38
N MET A 15 -9.55 7.28 -6.30
CA MET A 15 -9.87 6.00 -5.64
C MET A 15 -9.15 4.81 -6.27
N LEU A 16 -9.06 4.77 -7.60
CA LEU A 16 -8.33 3.70 -8.30
C LEU A 16 -6.84 3.76 -7.96
N LEU A 17 -6.24 4.95 -7.99
CA LEU A 17 -4.81 5.13 -7.68
C LEU A 17 -4.50 4.79 -6.22
N THR A 18 -5.33 5.20 -5.26
CA THR A 18 -5.13 4.83 -3.85
C THR A 18 -5.27 3.34 -3.65
N PHE A 19 -6.25 2.70 -4.27
CA PHE A 19 -6.42 1.25 -4.21
C PHE A 19 -5.21 0.50 -4.79
N MET A 20 -4.72 0.92 -5.96
CA MET A 20 -3.51 0.34 -6.55
C MET A 20 -2.28 0.55 -5.66
N ALA A 21 -2.12 1.75 -5.07
CA ALA A 21 -1.02 2.03 -4.15
C ALA A 21 -1.04 1.13 -2.91
N LEU A 22 -2.23 0.86 -2.34
CA LEU A 22 -2.39 -0.04 -1.20
C LEU A 22 -2.02 -1.48 -1.57
N ILE A 23 -2.49 -1.99 -2.71
CA ILE A 23 -2.15 -3.34 -3.19
C ILE A 23 -0.66 -3.46 -3.48
N ALA A 24 -0.08 -2.48 -4.17
CA ALA A 24 1.35 -2.46 -4.48
C ALA A 24 2.19 -2.42 -3.20
N GLY A 25 1.80 -1.59 -2.22
CA GLY A 25 2.44 -1.49 -0.91
C GLY A 25 2.38 -2.80 -0.12
N LEU A 26 1.21 -3.45 -0.07
CA LEU A 26 1.05 -4.74 0.59
C LEU A 26 1.93 -5.82 -0.07
N THR A 27 1.91 -5.87 -1.40
CA THR A 27 2.70 -6.84 -2.17
C THR A 27 4.20 -6.59 -1.98
N ALA A 28 4.63 -5.33 -1.99
CA ALA A 28 6.01 -4.96 -1.71
C ALA A 28 6.44 -5.34 -0.29
N GLY A 29 5.60 -5.07 0.71
CA GLY A 29 5.86 -5.46 2.11
C GLY A 29 6.02 -6.97 2.28
N LEU A 30 5.14 -7.76 1.65
CA LEU A 30 5.23 -9.22 1.65
C LEU A 30 6.47 -9.72 0.92
N LEU A 31 6.82 -9.11 -0.22
CA LEU A 31 8.02 -9.45 -0.96
C LEU A 31 9.28 -9.15 -0.13
N LEU A 32 9.37 -7.98 0.49
CA LEU A 32 10.48 -7.59 1.35
C LEU A 32 10.63 -8.51 2.56
N ALA A 33 9.52 -8.82 3.25
CA ALA A 33 9.53 -9.76 4.36
C ALA A 33 9.99 -11.16 3.92
N THR A 34 9.52 -11.63 2.76
CA THR A 34 9.93 -12.92 2.19
C THR A 34 11.42 -12.93 1.85
N GLN A 35 11.92 -11.95 1.11
CA GLN A 35 13.34 -11.95 0.72
C GLN A 35 14.25 -11.76 1.94
N TYR A 36 13.85 -10.95 2.92
CA TYR A 36 14.56 -10.81 4.18
C TYR A 36 14.67 -12.15 4.91
N THR A 37 13.56 -12.88 5.06
CA THR A 37 13.56 -14.19 5.72
C THR A 37 14.39 -15.21 4.94
N ALA A 38 14.28 -15.24 3.61
CA ALA A 38 15.07 -16.13 2.75
C ALA A 38 16.57 -15.88 2.90
N TYR A 39 16.98 -14.60 2.90
CA TYR A 39 18.36 -14.18 3.13
C TYR A 39 18.87 -14.61 4.50
N LYS A 40 18.10 -14.38 5.56
CA LYS A 40 18.48 -14.77 6.93
C LYS A 40 18.54 -16.28 7.16
N LEU A 41 17.75 -17.04 6.41
CA LEU A 41 17.78 -18.51 6.43
C LEU A 41 18.75 -19.10 5.38
N GLY A 42 19.54 -18.25 4.71
CA GLY A 42 20.60 -18.69 3.80
C GLY A 42 20.12 -19.37 2.52
N TYR A 43 18.89 -19.10 2.07
CA TYR A 43 18.29 -19.72 0.88
C TYR A 43 18.30 -21.26 0.93
N HIS A 44 18.10 -21.83 2.12
CA HIS A 44 18.13 -23.27 2.34
C HIS A 44 17.08 -24.02 1.49
N GLN A 45 17.41 -25.21 0.99
CA GLN A 45 16.54 -26.00 0.12
C GLN A 45 15.17 -26.34 0.75
N ALA A 46 15.12 -26.45 2.08
CA ALA A 46 13.87 -26.65 2.85
C ALA A 46 12.85 -25.52 2.71
N LEU A 47 13.25 -24.33 2.22
CA LEU A 47 12.37 -23.21 1.95
C LEU A 47 11.52 -23.41 0.68
N GLY A 48 11.86 -24.41 -0.13
CA GLY A 48 11.25 -24.67 -1.42
C GLY A 48 11.97 -23.96 -2.57
N SER A 49 11.36 -24.05 -3.75
CA SER A 49 11.95 -23.53 -4.98
C SER A 49 11.62 -22.03 -5.15
N PRO A 50 12.63 -21.19 -5.48
CA PRO A 50 12.38 -19.81 -5.86
C PRO A 50 11.66 -19.74 -7.21
N VAL A 51 11.00 -18.60 -7.46
CA VAL A 51 10.33 -18.33 -8.74
C VAL A 51 11.37 -18.08 -9.84
N ILE A 52 12.41 -17.31 -9.52
CA ILE A 52 13.52 -17.03 -10.42
C ILE A 52 14.80 -16.77 -9.61
N GLY A 53 15.88 -17.49 -9.91
CA GLY A 53 17.17 -17.32 -9.22
C GLY A 53 17.04 -17.49 -7.70
N ARG A 54 17.09 -16.39 -6.94
CA ARG A 54 16.89 -16.36 -5.48
C ARG A 54 15.64 -15.59 -5.04
N ILE A 55 14.77 -15.24 -5.99
CA ILE A 55 13.54 -14.49 -5.73
C ILE A 55 12.42 -15.48 -5.42
N TYR A 56 12.00 -15.47 -4.15
CA TYR A 56 10.87 -16.26 -3.67
C TYR A 56 9.52 -15.57 -3.88
N ASN A 57 8.47 -16.38 -3.95
CA ASN A 57 7.08 -15.90 -4.02
C ASN A 57 6.72 -15.14 -2.72
N PRO A 58 6.06 -13.97 -2.79
CA PRO A 58 5.78 -13.12 -1.63
C PRO A 58 4.90 -13.77 -0.53
N PHE A 59 4.17 -14.84 -0.84
CA PHE A 59 3.36 -15.56 0.15
C PHE A 59 4.16 -16.60 0.94
N TYR A 60 5.40 -16.91 0.54
CA TYR A 60 6.21 -17.91 1.22
C TYR A 60 6.61 -17.48 2.63
N PHE A 61 6.70 -16.18 2.91
CA PHE A 61 6.89 -15.67 4.28
C PHE A 61 5.87 -16.25 5.26
N LEU A 62 4.58 -16.24 4.90
CA LEU A 62 3.51 -16.77 5.75
C LEU A 62 3.63 -18.29 5.91
N LYS A 63 3.86 -19.01 4.80
CA LYS A 63 4.10 -20.46 4.83
C LYS A 63 5.23 -20.83 5.78
N TRP A 64 6.38 -20.14 5.66
CA TRP A 64 7.54 -20.38 6.51
C TRP A 64 7.28 -19.99 7.96
N HIS A 65 6.52 -18.93 8.22
CA HIS A 65 6.14 -18.57 9.58
C HIS A 65 5.31 -19.66 10.24
N PHE A 66 4.30 -20.22 9.56
CA PHE A 66 3.51 -21.32 10.11
C PHE A 66 4.33 -22.61 10.30
N THR A 67 5.36 -22.83 9.46
CA THR A 67 6.17 -24.06 9.51
C THR A 67 7.30 -23.96 10.54
N PHE A 68 7.98 -22.82 10.63
CA PHE A 68 9.24 -22.65 11.36
C PHE A 68 9.19 -21.55 12.43
N GLY A 69 8.13 -20.73 12.47
CA GLY A 69 8.03 -19.57 13.34
C GLY A 69 7.98 -19.88 14.83
N GLN A 70 7.55 -21.09 15.19
CA GLN A 70 7.53 -21.56 16.58
C GLN A 70 8.90 -22.04 17.08
N ILE A 71 9.88 -22.22 16.19
CA ILE A 71 11.23 -22.63 16.58
C ILE A 71 11.95 -21.44 17.20
N SER A 72 12.28 -21.50 18.49
CA SER A 72 12.88 -20.40 19.26
C SER A 72 14.10 -19.79 18.58
N LYS A 73 14.94 -20.63 17.94
CA LYS A 73 16.13 -20.21 17.19
C LYS A 73 15.81 -19.22 16.06
N TYR A 74 14.68 -19.37 15.38
CA TYR A 74 14.30 -18.56 14.21
C TYR A 74 13.24 -17.50 14.51
N SER A 75 12.65 -17.51 15.71
CA SER A 75 11.59 -16.58 16.14
C SER A 75 11.92 -15.10 15.85
N HIS A 76 13.15 -14.67 16.12
CA HIS A 76 13.61 -13.30 15.89
C HIS A 76 13.62 -12.91 14.41
N ILE A 77 13.89 -13.86 13.50
CA ILE A 77 13.88 -13.63 12.06
C ILE A 77 12.45 -13.33 11.61
N PHE A 78 11.49 -14.14 12.03
CA PHE A 78 10.07 -13.95 11.68
C PHE A 78 9.51 -12.67 12.30
N ARG A 79 9.85 -12.36 13.56
CA ARG A 79 9.46 -11.10 14.20
C ARG A 79 9.94 -9.89 13.38
N ASN A 80 11.21 -9.88 12.96
CA ASN A 80 11.75 -8.81 12.14
C ASN A 80 11.07 -8.76 10.76
N GLY A 81 10.74 -9.90 10.16
CA GLY A 81 9.95 -9.97 8.92
C GLY A 81 8.57 -9.34 9.07
N PHE A 82 7.87 -9.59 10.19
CA PHE A 82 6.60 -8.92 10.49
C PHE A 82 6.76 -7.42 10.74
N ILE A 83 7.84 -6.99 11.39
CA ILE A 83 8.15 -5.57 11.56
C ILE A 83 8.32 -4.88 10.19
N ILE A 84 9.04 -5.51 9.25
CA ILE A 84 9.20 -5.01 7.88
C ILE A 84 7.84 -4.92 7.16
N LEU A 85 7.02 -5.97 7.26
CA LEU A 85 5.69 -5.98 6.66
C LEU A 85 4.82 -4.86 7.24
N LEU A 86 4.77 -4.75 8.57
CA LEU A 86 3.93 -3.77 9.27
C LEU A 86 4.40 -2.34 9.03
N SER A 87 5.71 -2.09 9.01
CA SER A 87 6.26 -0.76 8.71
C SER A 87 5.93 -0.33 7.28
N THR A 88 6.00 -1.26 6.32
CA THR A 88 5.64 -0.99 4.92
C THR A 88 4.15 -0.67 4.79
N ILE A 89 3.28 -1.47 5.41
CA ILE A 89 1.83 -1.22 5.41
C ILE A 89 1.51 0.13 6.06
N THR A 90 2.11 0.42 7.21
CA THR A 90 1.89 1.67 7.95
C THR A 90 2.38 2.87 7.14
N ALA A 91 3.53 2.78 6.48
CA ALA A 91 4.06 3.85 5.64
C ALA A 91 3.13 4.14 4.44
N VAL A 92 2.68 3.10 3.74
CA VAL A 92 1.82 3.26 2.55
C VAL A 92 0.43 3.76 2.94
N THR A 93 -0.18 3.18 3.97
CA THR A 93 -1.49 3.64 4.47
C THR A 93 -1.42 5.07 5.01
N GLY A 94 -0.35 5.41 5.73
CA GLY A 94 -0.09 6.78 6.19
C GLY A 94 0.04 7.77 5.03
N ALA A 95 0.79 7.44 3.98
CA ALA A 95 0.93 8.28 2.79
C ALA A 95 -0.41 8.48 2.05
N VAL A 96 -1.19 7.40 1.89
CA VAL A 96 -2.54 7.48 1.30
C VAL A 96 -3.46 8.35 2.15
N TRP A 97 -3.45 8.17 3.47
CA TRP A 97 -4.26 8.96 4.39
C TRP A 97 -3.91 10.45 4.33
N ILE A 98 -2.61 10.81 4.39
CA ILE A 98 -2.14 12.19 4.24
C ILE A 98 -2.62 12.77 2.90
N THR A 99 -2.49 12.03 1.80
CA THR A 99 -2.92 12.48 0.47
C THR A 99 -4.43 12.80 0.45
N VAL A 100 -5.25 11.91 1.00
CA VAL A 100 -6.71 12.12 1.08
C VAL A 100 -7.06 13.32 1.95
N VAL A 101 -6.39 13.47 3.10
CA VAL A 101 -6.62 14.59 4.03
C VAL A 101 -6.25 15.92 3.37
N VAL A 102 -5.07 16.03 2.77
CA VAL A 102 -4.61 17.25 2.07
C VAL A 102 -5.55 17.63 0.94
N LEU A 103 -6.00 16.66 0.12
CA LEU A 103 -6.94 16.94 -0.96
C LEU A 103 -8.28 17.46 -0.45
N ARG A 104 -8.81 16.90 0.64
CA ARG A 104 -10.05 17.38 1.28
C ARG A 104 -9.91 18.81 1.82
N PHE A 105 -8.77 19.16 2.40
CA PHE A 105 -8.52 20.53 2.86
C PHE A 105 -8.46 21.52 1.70
N ARG A 106 -7.79 21.16 0.60
CA ARG A 106 -7.71 22.02 -0.59
C ARG A 106 -9.07 22.26 -1.25
N GLU A 107 -9.94 21.26 -1.30
CA GLU A 107 -11.32 21.43 -1.80
C GLU A 107 -12.09 22.48 -0.98
N LYS A 108 -11.97 22.45 0.34
CA LYS A 108 -12.63 23.43 1.23
C LYS A 108 -12.14 24.86 1.01
N GLU A 109 -10.83 25.09 0.83
CA GLU A 109 -10.30 26.44 0.59
C GLU A 109 -10.79 27.05 -0.73
N THR A 110 -10.98 26.23 -1.78
CA THR A 110 -11.58 26.71 -3.04
C THR A 110 -13.00 27.25 -2.90
N ASP A 111 -13.74 26.84 -1.87
CA ASP A 111 -15.14 27.24 -1.65
C ASP A 111 -15.27 28.56 -0.83
N VAL A 112 -14.17 29.02 -0.21
CA VAL A 112 -14.14 30.23 0.64
C VAL A 112 -14.20 31.52 -0.19
N HIS A 113 -13.90 31.46 -1.49
CA HIS A 113 -13.98 32.62 -2.40
C HIS A 113 -15.28 32.70 -3.18
N GLY A 114 -16.37 32.18 -2.62
CA GLY A 114 -17.73 32.48 -3.05
C GLY A 114 -17.97 32.13 -4.50
N SER A 115 -18.47 30.92 -4.75
CA SER A 115 -19.33 30.71 -5.91
C SER A 115 -20.40 31.80 -5.86
N ALA A 116 -20.23 32.78 -6.77
CA ALA A 116 -21.08 33.95 -6.93
C ALA A 116 -22.50 33.49 -7.23
N HIS A 117 -23.24 33.13 -6.18
CA HIS A 117 -24.61 32.65 -6.25
C HIS A 117 -25.62 33.80 -6.38
N TRP A 118 -25.13 35.02 -6.64
CA TRP A 118 -25.90 36.26 -6.71
C TRP A 118 -26.29 36.68 -8.13
N ALA A 119 -26.05 35.86 -9.15
CA ALA A 119 -26.49 36.13 -10.52
C ALA A 119 -27.56 35.14 -10.99
N THR A 120 -28.70 35.10 -10.31
CA THR A 120 -29.98 34.93 -11.01
C THR A 120 -30.59 36.32 -11.07
N GLU A 121 -30.40 36.94 -12.24
CA GLU A 121 -31.08 38.15 -12.69
C GLU A 121 -32.60 37.99 -12.64
N GLN A 122 -33.24 39.15 -12.62
CA GLN A 122 -34.66 39.47 -12.46
C GLN A 122 -35.63 38.64 -13.31
#